data_AF-A0A3S4HHX1-F1
#
_entry.id   AF-A0A3S4HHX1-F1
#
_cell.length_a   1.000
_cell.length_b   1.000
_cell.length_c   1.000
_cell.angle_alpha   90.00
_cell.angle_beta   90.00
_cell.angle_gamma   90.00
#
_symmetry.space_group_name_H-M   'P 1'
#
loop_
_entity.id
_entity.type
_entity.pdbx_description
1 polymer ?
#
loop_
_entity_poly.entity_id
_entity_poly.type
_entity_poly.pdbx_seq_one_letter_code
_entity_poly.pdbx_strand_id
1 'polypeptide(L)'
;MDEAAAEKKGLQPIEADLQAVTMLAGRNELLKLIGSWQSGNVQLPLGLFVGIDARNATAYLPELYQSGLIMPDRDYYLGKDARFAKARGAYQAYLGKLFRLAGYAQPEKRAQRVIALETKLAKLQRSRVENRDPQKTYNKMTPAQLAKLAPKLDWQGFLSAAAWPESQS
;
A
#
# COMPACT_ATOMS: atom_id res chain seq x y z
N MET A 1 2.11 -2.64 -30.73
CA MET A 1 2.80 -1.83 -29.71
C MET A 1 3.21 -0.53 -30.39
N ASP A 2 2.89 0.63 -29.83
CA ASP A 2 3.20 1.95 -30.42
C ASP A 2 4.15 2.72 -29.47
N GLU A 3 5.45 2.58 -29.73
CA GLU A 3 6.50 3.16 -28.90
C GLU A 3 6.62 4.67 -29.08
N ALA A 4 6.51 5.17 -30.31
CA ALA A 4 6.62 6.59 -30.61
C ALA A 4 5.53 7.41 -29.92
N ALA A 5 4.29 6.89 -29.87
CA ALA A 5 3.21 7.53 -29.12
C ALA A 5 3.48 7.54 -27.62
N ALA A 6 4.10 6.49 -27.05
CA ALA A 6 4.45 6.42 -25.65
C ALA A 6 5.56 7.42 -25.28
N GLU A 7 6.63 7.48 -26.09
CA GLU A 7 7.73 8.43 -25.90
C GLU A 7 7.24 9.88 -25.97
N LYS A 8 6.36 10.20 -26.92
CA LYS A 8 5.78 11.54 -27.06
C LYS A 8 4.95 11.96 -25.84
N LYS A 9 4.22 11.04 -25.23
CA LYS A 9 3.37 11.31 -24.05
C LYS A 9 4.17 11.42 -22.76
N GLY A 10 5.32 10.75 -22.66
CA GLY A 10 6.16 10.79 -21.47
C GLY A 10 5.37 10.47 -20.19
N LEU A 11 5.36 11.39 -19.23
CA LEU A 11 4.67 11.23 -17.94
C LEU A 11 3.21 11.68 -17.92
N GLN A 12 2.72 12.31 -19.00
CA GLN A 12 1.35 12.85 -19.07
C GLN A 12 0.27 11.89 -18.56
N PRO A 13 0.32 10.56 -18.83
CA PRO A 13 -0.72 9.64 -18.35
C PRO A 13 -0.83 9.51 -16.83
N ILE A 14 0.21 9.86 -16.07
CA ILE A 14 0.25 9.72 -14.60
C ILE A 14 0.37 11.08 -13.87
N GLU A 15 0.37 12.19 -14.60
CA GLU A 15 0.54 13.52 -14.00
C GLU A 15 -0.56 13.84 -12.99
N ALA A 16 -1.81 13.47 -13.28
CA ALA A 16 -2.93 13.67 -12.36
C ALA A 16 -2.74 12.91 -11.04
N ASP A 17 -2.27 11.67 -11.09
CA ASP A 17 -2.01 10.85 -9.90
C ASP A 17 -0.86 11.43 -9.07
N LEU A 18 0.21 11.89 -9.73
CA LEU A 18 1.33 12.55 -9.07
C LEU A 18 0.92 13.86 -8.40
N GLN A 19 0.05 14.65 -9.05
CA GLN A 19 -0.51 15.87 -8.47
C GLN A 19 -1.37 15.56 -7.25
N ALA A 20 -2.25 14.55 -7.33
CA ALA A 20 -3.08 14.11 -6.21
C ALA A 20 -2.25 13.75 -4.96
N VAL A 21 -1.07 13.15 -5.13
CA VAL A 21 -0.17 12.82 -4.01
C VAL A 21 0.61 14.05 -3.51
N THR A 22 1.08 14.91 -4.40
CA THR A 22 1.93 16.06 -4.02
C THR A 22 1.16 17.21 -3.38
N MET A 23 -0.16 17.27 -3.60
CA MET A 23 -1.04 18.30 -3.01
C MET A 23 -1.61 17.92 -1.64
N LEU A 24 -1.34 16.71 -1.13
CA LEU A 24 -1.86 16.27 0.17
C LEU A 24 -1.33 17.15 1.31
N ALA A 25 -2.24 17.76 2.06
CA ALA A 25 -1.95 18.63 3.19
C ALA A 25 -1.78 17.89 4.51
N GLY A 26 -2.08 16.58 4.57
CA GLY A 26 -1.89 15.82 5.80
C GLY A 26 -2.36 14.38 5.78
N ARG A 27 -2.28 13.76 6.97
CA ARG A 27 -2.57 12.33 7.18
C ARG A 27 -3.98 11.91 6.79
N ASN A 28 -4.99 12.74 7.07
CA ASN A 28 -6.38 12.39 6.79
C ASN A 28 -6.66 12.39 5.29
N GLU A 29 -6.10 13.34 4.54
CA GLU A 29 -6.18 13.35 3.08
C GLU A 29 -5.45 12.17 2.46
N LEU A 30 -4.25 11.84 2.98
CA LEU A 30 -3.54 10.63 2.57
C LEU A 30 -4.39 9.38 2.79
N LEU A 31 -5.07 9.28 3.93
CA LEU A 31 -5.89 8.12 4.24
C LEU A 31 -7.12 8.02 3.32
N LYS A 32 -7.76 9.15 2.99
CA LYS A 32 -8.85 9.21 2.00
C LYS A 32 -8.36 8.82 0.60
N LEU A 33 -7.19 9.30 0.19
CA LEU A 33 -6.57 8.91 -1.09
C LEU A 33 -6.33 7.40 -1.14
N ILE A 34 -5.73 6.83 -0.08
CA ILE A 34 -5.51 5.37 0.04
C ILE A 34 -6.86 4.62 -0.03
N GLY A 35 -7.94 5.15 0.55
CA GLY A 35 -9.29 4.60 0.39
C GLY A 35 -9.75 4.61 -1.07
N SER A 36 -9.69 5.78 -1.72
CA SER A 36 -10.14 5.94 -3.12
C SER A 36 -9.37 5.10 -4.14
N TRP A 37 -8.13 4.70 -3.82
CA TRP A 37 -7.26 3.95 -4.72
C TRP A 37 -7.29 2.43 -4.48
N GLN A 38 -8.14 1.93 -3.57
CA GLN A 38 -8.24 0.49 -3.28
C GLN A 38 -8.62 -0.36 -4.50
N SER A 39 -9.39 0.18 -5.44
CA SER A 39 -9.77 -0.50 -6.70
C SER A 39 -8.78 -0.29 -7.84
N GLY A 40 -7.72 0.50 -7.61
CA GLY A 40 -6.73 0.85 -8.63
C GLY A 40 -5.53 -0.10 -8.66
N ASN A 41 -4.58 0.20 -9.56
CA ASN A 41 -3.35 -0.59 -9.75
C ASN A 41 -2.16 -0.03 -8.96
N VAL A 42 -2.40 0.79 -7.94
CA VAL A 42 -1.35 1.39 -7.10
C VAL A 42 -1.16 0.52 -5.87
N GLN A 43 0.09 0.18 -5.56
CA GLN A 43 0.41 -0.54 -4.32
C GLN A 43 0.23 0.39 -3.12
N LEU A 44 -0.65 0.04 -2.19
CA LEU A 44 -1.02 0.84 -1.02
C LEU A 44 -0.58 0.17 0.29
N PRO A 45 -0.30 0.92 1.37
CA PRO A 45 0.15 0.36 2.65
C PRO A 45 -0.92 -0.47 3.41
N LEU A 46 -2.18 -0.30 3.03
CA LEU A 46 -3.32 -1.08 3.51
C LEU A 46 -4.08 -1.56 2.27
N GLY A 47 -4.37 -2.85 2.24
CA GLY A 47 -5.25 -3.42 1.24
C GLY A 47 -6.64 -3.67 1.82
N LEU A 48 -7.66 -3.45 0.99
CA LEU A 48 -9.06 -3.72 1.27
C LEU A 48 -9.61 -4.55 0.10
N PHE A 49 -10.24 -5.68 0.40
CA PHE A 49 -10.96 -6.47 -0.59
C PHE A 49 -12.22 -7.09 0.03
N VAL A 50 -13.11 -7.61 -0.80
CA VAL A 50 -14.30 -8.33 -0.35
C VAL A 50 -14.06 -9.82 -0.51
N GLY A 51 -14.05 -10.53 0.60
CA GLY A 51 -13.87 -11.98 0.67
C GLY A 51 -15.07 -12.67 1.30
N ILE A 52 -15.08 -14.00 1.25
CA ILE A 52 -16.08 -14.82 1.95
C ILE A 52 -15.74 -14.81 3.45
N ASP A 53 -16.74 -14.63 4.33
CA ASP A 53 -16.51 -14.74 5.77
C ASP A 53 -16.02 -16.17 6.09
N ALA A 54 -14.78 -16.28 6.59
CA ALA A 54 -14.16 -17.56 6.91
C ALA A 54 -14.95 -18.40 7.93
N ARG A 55 -15.89 -17.80 8.68
CA ARG A 55 -16.80 -18.49 9.61
C ARG A 55 -18.25 -18.53 9.13
N ASN A 56 -18.58 -17.90 8.01
CA ASN A 56 -19.89 -17.96 7.39
C ASN A 56 -19.78 -17.94 5.86
N ALA A 57 -19.72 -19.12 5.25
CA ALA A 57 -19.49 -19.27 3.80
C ALA A 57 -20.58 -18.68 2.89
N THR A 58 -21.72 -18.27 3.44
CA THR A 58 -22.82 -17.63 2.68
C THR A 58 -22.76 -16.09 2.73
N ALA A 59 -21.83 -15.52 3.50
CA ALA A 59 -21.66 -14.08 3.66
C ALA A 59 -20.33 -13.60 3.08
N TYR A 60 -20.35 -12.36 2.60
CA TYR A 60 -19.16 -11.64 2.18
C TYR A 60 -18.85 -10.51 3.15
N LEU A 61 -17.57 -10.28 3.43
CA LEU A 61 -17.11 -9.21 4.32
C LEU A 61 -15.93 -8.44 3.70
N PRO A 62 -15.81 -7.14 4.02
CA PRO A 62 -14.55 -6.43 3.84
C PRO A 62 -13.44 -7.06 4.67
N GLU A 63 -12.29 -7.23 4.03
CA GLU A 63 -11.08 -7.71 4.65
C GLU A 63 -9.98 -6.66 4.50
N LEU A 64 -9.53 -6.13 5.64
CA LEU A 64 -8.34 -5.28 5.72
C LEU A 64 -7.11 -6.15 5.93
N TYR A 65 -6.08 -5.96 5.11
CA TYR A 65 -4.86 -6.74 5.18
C TYR A 65 -3.60 -5.89 5.02
N GLN A 66 -2.48 -6.44 5.51
CA GLN A 66 -1.17 -5.81 5.40
C GLN A 66 -0.75 -5.71 3.93
N SER A 67 -0.28 -4.53 3.51
CA SER A 67 0.15 -4.30 2.14
C SER A 67 1.30 -3.26 2.10
N GLY A 68 1.67 -2.81 0.91
CA GLY A 68 2.63 -1.71 0.71
C GLY A 68 4.10 -2.07 0.60
N LEU A 69 4.43 -3.36 0.45
CA LEU A 69 5.77 -3.80 0.08
C LEU A 69 5.82 -4.07 -1.42
N ILE A 70 6.85 -3.56 -2.10
CA ILE A 70 7.07 -3.82 -3.53
C ILE A 70 7.85 -5.12 -3.74
N MET A 71 8.78 -5.45 -2.84
CA MET A 71 9.42 -6.75 -2.86
C MET A 71 8.47 -7.84 -2.31
N PRO A 72 8.66 -9.12 -2.71
CA PRO A 72 7.65 -10.16 -2.54
C PRO A 72 7.13 -10.38 -1.10
N ASP A 73 7.97 -10.17 -0.09
CA ASP A 73 7.56 -10.25 1.31
C ASP A 73 8.50 -9.45 2.23
N ARG A 74 8.18 -9.46 3.54
CA ARG A 74 8.96 -8.77 4.57
C ARG A 74 10.41 -9.24 4.67
N ASP A 75 10.72 -10.49 4.32
CA ASP A 75 12.07 -11.05 4.50
C ASP A 75 13.05 -10.43 3.51
N TYR A 76 12.59 -9.91 2.37
CA TYR A 76 13.42 -9.10 1.47
C TYR A 76 13.95 -7.82 2.13
N TYR A 77 13.25 -7.29 3.12
CA TYR A 77 13.66 -6.09 3.86
C TYR A 77 14.46 -6.44 5.12
N LEU A 78 14.13 -7.55 5.78
CA LEU A 78 14.66 -7.90 7.11
C LEU A 78 15.77 -8.96 7.07
N GLY A 79 15.81 -9.77 6.02
CA GLY A 79 16.72 -10.90 5.88
C GLY A 79 18.17 -10.47 5.73
N LYS A 80 19.07 -11.27 6.33
CA LYS A 80 20.52 -11.04 6.39
C LYS A 80 21.30 -11.71 5.26
N ASP A 81 20.69 -12.67 4.55
CA ASP A 81 21.35 -13.35 3.43
C ASP A 81 21.75 -12.39 2.31
N ALA A 82 22.87 -12.70 1.64
CA ALA A 82 23.41 -11.90 0.54
C ALA A 82 22.39 -11.65 -0.58
N ARG A 83 21.50 -12.60 -0.85
CA ARG A 83 20.42 -12.44 -1.85
C ARG A 83 19.48 -11.27 -1.54
N PHE A 84 19.16 -11.05 -0.25
CA PHE A 84 18.26 -9.99 0.15
C PHE A 84 18.96 -8.63 0.12
N ALA A 85 20.24 -8.59 0.52
CA ALA A 85 21.06 -7.40 0.35
C ALA A 85 21.17 -6.99 -1.13
N LYS A 86 21.40 -7.97 -2.02
CA LYS A 86 21.43 -7.75 -3.47
C LYS A 86 20.08 -7.23 -4.01
N ALA A 87 18.96 -7.81 -3.58
CA ALA A 87 17.63 -7.37 -3.97
C ALA A 87 17.33 -5.93 -3.53
N ARG A 88 17.62 -5.59 -2.26
CA ARG A 88 17.49 -4.21 -1.74
C ARG A 88 18.33 -3.21 -2.52
N GLY A 89 19.58 -3.58 -2.84
CA GLY A 89 20.48 -2.73 -3.64
C GLY A 89 19.95 -2.49 -5.04
N ALA A 90 19.49 -3.54 -5.74
CA ALA A 90 18.91 -3.43 -7.07
C ALA A 90 17.63 -2.58 -7.07
N TYR A 91 16.76 -2.78 -6.08
CA TYR A 91 15.51 -2.03 -5.97
C TYR A 91 15.77 -0.55 -5.65
N GLN A 92 16.71 -0.23 -4.75
CA GLN A 92 17.10 1.16 -4.48
C GLN A 92 17.67 1.84 -5.73
N ALA A 93 18.51 1.15 -6.50
CA ALA A 93 19.05 1.69 -7.76
C ALA A 93 17.94 1.93 -8.79
N TYR A 94 16.98 1.01 -8.89
CA TYR A 94 15.80 1.16 -9.75
C TYR A 94 14.95 2.38 -9.38
N LEU A 95 14.64 2.56 -8.09
CA LEU A 95 13.94 3.76 -7.59
C LEU A 95 14.71 5.04 -7.91
N GLY A 96 16.03 5.05 -7.75
CA GLY A 96 16.88 6.19 -8.12
C GLY A 96 16.75 6.54 -9.61
N LYS A 97 16.74 5.54 -10.48
CA LYS A 97 16.49 5.74 -11.92
C LYS A 97 15.10 6.33 -12.17
N LEU A 98 14.04 5.80 -11.54
CA LEU A 98 12.68 6.31 -11.70
C LEU A 98 12.55 7.77 -11.25
N PHE A 99 13.08 8.13 -10.07
CA PHE A 99 13.04 9.51 -9.59
C PHE A 99 13.81 10.46 -10.50
N ARG A 100 14.93 10.01 -11.09
CA ARG A 100 15.71 10.81 -12.04
C ARG A 100 14.94 11.04 -13.34
N LEU A 101 14.33 9.99 -13.90
CA LEU A 101 13.49 10.09 -15.09
C LEU A 101 12.27 10.98 -14.86
N ALA A 102 11.72 10.98 -13.64
CA ALA A 102 10.64 11.85 -13.23
C ALA A 102 11.08 13.28 -12.82
N GLY A 103 12.36 13.64 -13.00
CA GLY A 103 12.84 15.01 -12.76
C GLY A 103 12.94 15.42 -11.28
N TYR A 104 12.86 14.47 -10.34
CA TYR A 104 12.94 14.80 -8.92
C TYR A 104 14.37 15.08 -8.46
N ALA A 105 14.55 16.15 -7.68
CA ALA A 105 15.81 16.44 -7.03
C ALA A 105 16.20 15.37 -5.99
N GLN A 106 17.50 15.09 -5.87
CA GLN A 106 18.09 14.13 -4.93
C GLN A 106 17.49 12.70 -5.07
N PRO A 107 17.51 12.10 -6.28
CA PRO A 107 16.80 10.85 -6.55
C PRO A 107 17.26 9.68 -5.67
N GLU A 108 18.55 9.60 -5.34
CA GLU A 108 19.11 8.55 -4.49
C GLU A 108 18.63 8.66 -3.03
N LYS A 109 18.54 9.89 -2.49
CA LYS A 109 17.99 10.11 -1.14
C LYS A 109 16.49 9.82 -1.09
N ARG A 110 15.75 10.12 -2.17
CA ARG A 110 14.32 9.73 -2.26
C ARG A 110 14.15 8.22 -2.30
N ALA A 111 14.96 7.52 -3.10
CA ALA A 111 14.99 6.07 -3.12
C ALA A 111 15.28 5.46 -1.73
N GLN A 112 16.27 5.99 -1.01
CA GLN A 112 16.57 5.57 0.37
C GLN A 112 15.38 5.79 1.32
N ARG A 113 14.64 6.89 1.20
CA ARG A 113 13.44 7.16 2.01
C ARG A 113 12.33 6.15 1.75
N VAL A 114 12.13 5.74 0.51
CA VAL A 114 11.15 4.68 0.15
C VAL A 114 11.55 3.36 0.79
N ILE A 115 12.80 2.92 0.60
CA ILE A 115 13.30 1.68 1.22
C ILE A 115 13.16 1.73 2.75
N ALA A 116 13.46 2.87 3.37
CA ALA A 116 13.32 3.04 4.82
C ALA A 116 11.86 2.96 5.29
N LEU A 117 10.92 3.53 4.53
CA LEU A 117 9.49 3.45 4.81
C LEU A 117 9.00 2.00 4.70
N GLU A 118 9.28 1.33 3.59
CA GLU A 118 8.88 -0.06 3.37
C GLU A 118 9.53 -1.00 4.38
N THR A 119 10.77 -0.75 4.79
CA THR A 119 11.41 -1.52 5.87
C THR A 119 10.69 -1.34 7.21
N LYS A 120 10.18 -0.14 7.52
CA LYS A 120 9.36 0.08 8.72
C LYS A 120 8.05 -0.68 8.63
N LEU A 121 7.39 -0.69 7.47
CA LEU A 121 6.19 -1.50 7.24
C LEU A 121 6.50 -2.99 7.42
N ALA A 122 7.56 -3.50 6.79
CA ALA A 122 7.98 -4.90 6.87
C ALA A 122 8.23 -5.38 8.31
N LYS A 123 8.71 -4.50 9.21
CA LYS A 123 8.87 -4.83 10.64
C LYS A 123 7.53 -5.04 11.36
N LEU A 124 6.48 -4.35 10.94
CA LEU A 124 5.13 -4.43 11.52
C LEU A 124 4.28 -5.55 10.92
N GLN A 125 4.58 -5.96 9.69
CA GLN A 125 3.88 -7.03 9.00
C GLN A 125 4.12 -8.39 9.64
N ARG A 126 3.13 -9.29 9.57
CA ARG A 126 3.29 -10.70 9.93
C ARG A 126 4.14 -11.43 8.88
N SER A 127 4.86 -12.46 9.32
CA SER A 127 5.56 -13.39 8.42
C SER A 127 4.58 -14.23 7.60
N ARG A 128 5.10 -14.88 6.56
CA ARG A 128 4.30 -15.81 5.72
C ARG A 128 3.73 -16.97 6.53
N VAL A 129 4.47 -17.46 7.52
CA VAL A 129 4.01 -18.56 8.39
C VAL A 129 2.86 -18.09 9.28
N GLU A 130 2.99 -16.91 9.88
CA GLU A 130 1.92 -16.32 10.70
C GLU A 130 0.65 -16.01 9.90
N ASN A 131 0.79 -15.58 8.64
CA ASN A 131 -0.36 -15.32 7.77
C ASN A 131 -1.10 -16.59 7.31
N ARG A 132 -0.54 -17.79 7.53
CA ARG A 132 -1.22 -19.07 7.24
C ARG A 132 -2.04 -19.58 8.43
N ASP A 133 -1.94 -18.95 9.58
CA ASP A 133 -2.69 -19.33 10.78
C ASP A 133 -4.09 -18.67 10.73
N PRO A 134 -5.17 -19.43 10.47
CA PRO A 134 -6.51 -18.88 10.32
C PRO A 134 -7.05 -18.25 11.62
N GLN A 135 -6.55 -18.67 12.79
CA GLN A 135 -6.96 -18.07 14.06
C GLN A 135 -6.34 -16.70 14.26
N LYS A 136 -5.11 -16.49 13.76
CA LYS A 136 -4.41 -15.20 13.87
C LYS A 136 -4.87 -14.19 12.82
N THR A 137 -5.37 -14.64 11.68
CA THR A 137 -5.82 -13.76 10.59
C THR A 137 -7.30 -13.39 10.70
N TYR A 138 -8.14 -14.21 11.32
CA TYR A 138 -9.56 -13.90 11.51
C TYR A 138 -9.82 -12.99 12.72
N ASN A 139 -9.94 -11.69 12.48
CA ASN A 139 -10.19 -10.67 13.50
C ASN A 139 -11.41 -9.82 13.13
N LYS A 140 -12.61 -10.40 13.22
CA LYS A 140 -13.87 -9.70 12.87
C LYS A 140 -14.12 -8.56 13.85
N MET A 141 -14.29 -7.35 13.32
CA MET A 141 -14.51 -6.13 14.09
C MET A 141 -15.61 -5.29 13.46
N THR A 142 -16.33 -4.52 14.27
CA THR A 142 -17.20 -3.45 13.78
C THR A 142 -16.38 -2.20 13.44
N PRO A 143 -16.89 -1.28 12.59
CA PRO A 143 -16.23 0.00 12.33
C PRO A 143 -15.88 0.79 13.60
N ALA A 144 -16.76 0.74 14.61
CA ALA A 144 -16.52 1.38 15.91
C ALA A 144 -15.37 0.74 16.70
N GLN A 145 -15.20 -0.59 16.63
CA GLN A 145 -14.06 -1.28 17.24
C GLN A 145 -12.75 -0.96 16.51
N LEU A 146 -12.78 -0.89 15.18
CA LEU A 146 -11.63 -0.49 14.37
C LEU A 146 -11.18 0.94 14.70
N ALA A 147 -12.13 1.87 14.86
CA ALA A 147 -11.84 3.24 15.28
C ALA A 147 -11.19 3.32 16.67
N LYS A 148 -11.57 2.44 17.60
CA LYS A 148 -10.93 2.35 18.93
C LYS A 148 -9.53 1.74 18.87
N LEU A 149 -9.28 0.81 17.97
CA LEU A 149 -7.97 0.16 17.80
C LEU A 149 -6.90 1.14 17.30
N ALA A 150 -7.27 2.02 16.37
CA ALA A 150 -6.37 3.01 15.80
C ALA A 150 -7.05 4.39 15.73
N PRO A 151 -7.20 5.09 16.86
CA PRO A 151 -8.00 6.33 16.96
C PRO A 151 -7.37 7.54 16.26
N LYS A 152 -6.12 7.42 15.82
CA LYS A 152 -5.42 8.47 15.07
C LYS A 152 -5.74 8.46 13.57
N LEU A 153 -6.46 7.45 13.09
CA LEU A 153 -6.82 7.28 11.68
C LEU A 153 -8.32 7.57 11.48
N ASP A 154 -8.63 8.34 10.46
CA ASP A 154 -10.00 8.62 10.01
C ASP A 154 -10.56 7.41 9.23
N TRP A 155 -10.93 6.35 9.97
CA TRP A 155 -11.45 5.12 9.37
C TRP A 155 -12.75 5.32 8.61
N GLN A 156 -13.59 6.25 9.06
CA GLN A 156 -14.83 6.58 8.33
C GLN A 156 -14.48 7.21 6.98
N GLY A 157 -13.60 8.21 6.96
CA GLY A 157 -13.12 8.81 5.71
C GLY A 157 -12.44 7.80 4.78
N PHE A 158 -11.66 6.86 5.32
CA PHE A 158 -11.06 5.76 4.57
C PHE A 158 -12.13 4.88 3.89
N LEU A 159 -13.07 4.34 4.67
CA LEU A 159 -14.07 3.39 4.19
C LEU A 159 -15.04 4.05 3.19
N SER A 160 -15.49 5.27 3.47
CA SER A 160 -16.34 6.02 2.53
C SER A 160 -15.62 6.31 1.21
N ALA A 161 -14.33 6.67 1.26
CA ALA A 161 -13.54 6.92 0.05
C ALA A 161 -13.30 5.65 -0.78
N ALA A 162 -13.22 4.48 -0.14
CA ALA A 162 -13.15 3.19 -0.82
C ALA A 162 -14.46 2.76 -1.51
N ALA A 163 -15.45 3.67 -1.60
CA ALA A 163 -16.79 3.42 -2.12
C ALA A 163 -17.47 2.23 -1.43
N TRP A 164 -17.15 2.02 -0.14
CA TRP A 164 -17.84 1.02 0.66
C TRP A 164 -19.21 1.59 1.04
N PRO A 165 -20.32 0.99 0.59
CA PRO A 165 -21.64 1.39 1.07
C PRO A 165 -21.67 1.16 2.58
N GLU A 166 -22.13 2.14 3.36
CA GLU A 166 -22.49 1.92 4.76
C GLU A 166 -23.54 0.80 4.77
N SER A 167 -23.11 -0.44 5.06
CA SER A 167 -24.05 -1.53 5.28
C SER A 167 -24.84 -1.14 6.53
N GLN A 168 -26.10 -0.77 6.32
CA GLN A 168 -27.03 -0.46 7.40
C GLN A 168 -26.98 -1.61 8.42
N SER A 169 -26.67 -1.21 9.65
CA SER A 169 -26.72 -2.01 10.86
C SER A 169 -28.06 -2.74 11.02
#